data_AF-A0A5S5C727-F1
#
_entry.id   AF-A0A5S5C727-F1
#
_cell.length_a   1.000
_cell.length_b   1.000
_cell.length_c   1.000
_cell.angle_alpha   90.00
_cell.angle_beta   90.00
_cell.angle_gamma   90.00
#
_symmetry.space_group_name_H-M   'P 1'
#
loop_
_entity.id
_entity.type
_entity.pdbx_description
1 polymer ?
#
loop_
_entity_poly.entity_id
_entity_poly.type
_entity_poly.pdbx_seq_one_letter_code
_entity_poly.pdbx_strand_id
1 'polypeptide(L)'
;MNRYYARFTSIMLCFALLIAPAVLWTGTKQASAQVMRVAIVKSLKGSVSVLKSGGSKPFKAFKNMSLNEGDLLKTGKDGSVQLELASDDSDRDEMTVGGESEISFTKLKDKTGSKTKLNVWAGTLWVKVKSVAGAEDSFEVETPTSIMGVRGTKFIVVVNPRTRVSNVVLAAGVIESVVNKNTGSGGGTGAGKQTVIYPSQQIVQTQNEDGVHTWVSTLDVEKLVSSVPPDIIRSIVMSAADIANEQQQQIERWKKQMATGSGSDSKPEGVESKEDLERLAHNYNLFVTLIAQKAMQTNKVNSEELERLADQVNEEAGRTIIDLKTKETMDLTEKEKVELQEALRQMEQEQRRYEQEQRLLEEKRRLQAELIRKLAEQNQTTDERNREALEKLAQKAEDLKKPVDQTAKNPPVSGGSSVIPTVKITGEQIGGTINIDVNLDDFTEDKKISAFQLELEYDERLTFDMDAYQTPAYIAIRKTTSPFKVEPAGEILPNALSADQLKLMSAAQNGGSLPKPTVVYSVAKFAGEALAIQDPAAIVRLPFALGSSIVSGDTLRFRLKSVTGLNENGEAVYRSTYYGEFTIRPTQQG
;
A
#
# COMPACT_ATOMS: atom_id res chain seq x y z
N MET A 1 -7.84 -87.09 26.38
CA MET A 1 -7.51 -85.91 25.52
C MET A 1 -7.70 -84.55 26.20
N ASN A 2 -8.46 -84.39 27.29
CA ASN A 2 -8.68 -83.08 27.95
C ASN A 2 -7.55 -82.52 28.85
N ARG A 3 -6.44 -83.24 29.06
CA ARG A 3 -5.32 -82.75 29.91
C ARG A 3 -4.18 -82.08 29.13
N TYR A 4 -4.16 -82.25 27.80
CA TYR A 4 -3.16 -81.62 26.92
C TYR A 4 -3.62 -80.24 26.41
N TYR A 5 -4.92 -80.05 26.17
CA TYR A 5 -5.46 -78.75 25.76
C TYR A 5 -5.33 -77.67 26.86
N ALA A 6 -5.53 -78.02 28.13
CA ALA A 6 -5.41 -77.06 29.25
C ALA A 6 -3.96 -76.58 29.50
N ARG A 7 -2.96 -77.40 29.14
CA ARG A 7 -1.54 -77.04 29.26
C ARG A 7 -1.05 -76.23 28.05
N PHE A 8 -1.58 -76.50 26.86
CA PHE A 8 -1.28 -75.70 25.66
C PHE A 8 -1.95 -74.32 25.69
N THR A 9 -3.19 -74.19 26.20
CA THR A 9 -3.85 -72.89 26.33
C THR A 9 -3.21 -72.00 27.40
N SER A 10 -2.68 -72.58 28.48
CA SER A 10 -1.99 -71.82 29.53
C SER A 10 -0.62 -71.28 29.09
N ILE A 11 0.10 -72.01 28.23
CA ILE A 11 1.40 -71.56 27.71
C ILE A 11 1.21 -70.49 26.61
N MET A 12 0.17 -70.61 25.77
CA MET A 12 -0.21 -69.58 24.78
C MET A 12 -0.69 -68.28 25.45
N LEU A 13 -1.43 -68.37 26.57
CA LEU A 13 -1.88 -67.20 27.33
C LEU A 13 -0.72 -66.47 28.02
N CYS A 14 0.27 -67.20 28.55
CA CYS A 14 1.48 -66.61 29.14
C CYS A 14 2.41 -65.98 28.09
N PHE A 15 2.49 -66.53 26.87
CA PHE A 15 3.22 -65.89 25.77
C PHE A 15 2.49 -64.64 25.24
N ALA A 16 1.15 -64.64 25.21
CA ALA A 16 0.36 -63.47 24.85
C ALA A 16 0.45 -62.34 25.91
N LEU A 17 0.53 -62.67 27.20
CA LEU A 17 0.67 -61.69 28.29
C LEU A 17 2.10 -61.13 28.47
N LEU A 18 3.13 -61.81 27.96
CA LEU A 18 4.52 -61.32 28.02
C LEU A 18 4.92 -60.49 26.79
N ILE A 19 4.16 -60.57 25.67
CA ILE A 19 4.38 -59.73 24.49
C ILE A 19 3.59 -58.40 24.58
N ALA A 20 2.51 -58.35 25.39
CA ALA A 20 1.70 -57.15 25.56
C ALA A 20 2.41 -55.94 26.23
N PRO A 21 3.39 -56.09 27.16
CA PRO A 21 4.13 -54.94 27.68
C PRO A 21 5.24 -54.44 26.74
N ALA A 22 5.71 -55.26 25.80
CA ALA A 22 6.82 -54.90 24.91
C ALA A 22 6.40 -53.99 23.73
N VAL A 23 5.10 -53.90 23.42
CA VAL A 23 4.57 -53.04 22.35
C VAL A 23 4.25 -51.62 22.84
N LEU A 24 4.26 -51.37 24.16
CA LEU A 24 4.09 -50.04 24.75
C LEU A 24 5.42 -49.27 24.95
N TRP A 25 6.54 -49.86 24.54
CA TRP A 25 7.87 -49.22 24.49
C TRP A 25 8.35 -48.97 23.05
N THR A 26 7.45 -48.98 22.06
CA THR A 26 7.74 -48.26 20.83
C THR A 26 7.54 -46.78 21.15
N GLY A 27 8.67 -46.08 21.30
CA GLY A 27 8.70 -44.68 21.69
C GLY A 27 7.63 -43.91 20.94
N THR A 28 6.65 -43.41 21.68
CA THR A 28 5.93 -42.22 21.26
C THR A 28 7.03 -41.22 20.97
N LYS A 29 7.35 -41.00 19.68
CA LYS A 29 8.01 -39.78 19.28
C LYS A 29 7.07 -38.71 19.82
N GLN A 30 7.41 -38.15 20.97
CA GLN A 30 6.92 -36.85 21.36
C GLN A 30 7.09 -36.03 20.10
N ALA A 31 5.98 -35.68 19.48
CA ALA A 31 5.98 -34.64 18.48
C ALA A 31 6.56 -33.45 19.22
N SER A 32 7.87 -33.22 19.05
CA SER A 32 8.55 -32.06 19.60
C SER A 32 7.71 -30.89 19.13
N ALA A 33 7.05 -30.25 20.09
CA ALA A 33 6.27 -29.04 19.85
C ALA A 33 7.22 -28.10 19.13
N GLN A 34 6.94 -27.87 17.85
CA GLN A 34 7.80 -27.11 16.97
C GLN A 34 7.90 -25.72 17.58
N VAL A 35 9.07 -25.34 18.11
CA VAL A 35 9.30 -23.96 18.54
C VAL A 35 9.29 -23.13 17.27
N MET A 36 8.19 -22.43 17.03
CA MET A 36 8.13 -21.43 15.98
C MET A 36 8.92 -20.23 16.48
N ARG A 37 9.94 -19.83 15.71
CA ARG A 37 10.59 -18.53 15.92
C ARG A 37 9.52 -17.45 15.76
N VAL A 38 9.38 -16.59 16.76
CA VAL A 38 8.38 -15.51 16.80
C VAL A 38 9.04 -14.21 17.24
N ALA A 39 8.54 -13.08 16.76
CA ALA A 39 8.94 -11.78 17.31
C ALA A 39 7.99 -11.40 18.44
N ILE A 40 8.52 -10.90 19.56
CA ILE A 40 7.76 -10.56 20.77
C ILE A 40 7.89 -9.06 21.01
N VAL A 41 6.77 -8.39 21.23
CA VAL A 41 6.75 -6.98 21.63
C VAL A 41 7.30 -6.82 23.04
N LYS A 42 8.49 -6.23 23.21
CA LYS A 42 9.10 -5.97 24.52
C LYS A 42 8.60 -4.67 25.14
N SER A 43 8.55 -3.63 24.32
CA SER A 43 8.05 -2.32 24.69
C SER A 43 7.47 -1.63 23.46
N LEU A 44 6.54 -0.71 23.68
CA LEU A 44 5.90 0.05 22.62
C LEU A 44 5.40 1.39 23.15
N LYS A 45 5.27 2.38 22.27
CA LYS A 45 4.64 3.66 22.54
C LYS A 45 3.91 4.17 21.31
N GLY A 46 2.97 5.10 21.51
CA GLY A 46 2.18 5.71 20.45
C GLY A 46 1.29 4.71 19.71
N SER A 47 0.96 5.03 18.46
CA SER A 47 0.14 4.16 17.60
C SER A 47 0.94 3.01 17.00
N VAL A 48 0.62 1.78 17.39
CA VAL A 48 1.20 0.55 16.84
C VAL A 48 0.08 -0.45 16.57
N SER A 49 0.05 -1.00 15.36
CA SER A 49 -0.95 -1.98 14.94
C SER A 49 -0.33 -3.16 14.19
N VAL A 50 -0.95 -4.32 14.31
CA VAL A 50 -0.53 -5.56 13.65
C VAL A 50 -1.70 -6.13 12.88
N LEU A 51 -1.53 -6.35 11.59
CA LEU A 51 -2.43 -7.16 10.78
C LEU A 51 -1.91 -8.60 10.79
N LYS A 52 -2.72 -9.52 11.33
CA LYS A 52 -2.37 -10.94 11.38
C LYS A 52 -2.45 -11.57 9.99
N SER A 53 -1.55 -12.51 9.70
CA SER A 53 -1.59 -13.29 8.46
C SER A 53 -2.98 -13.89 8.22
N GLY A 54 -3.51 -13.71 7.01
CA GLY A 54 -4.86 -14.17 6.62
C GLY A 54 -6.04 -13.36 7.17
N GLY A 55 -5.79 -12.33 8.00
CA GLY A 55 -6.81 -11.42 8.49
C GLY A 55 -6.93 -10.15 7.63
N SER A 56 -8.10 -9.50 7.69
CA SER A 56 -8.35 -8.20 7.02
C SER A 56 -8.36 -7.01 7.99
N LYS A 57 -8.45 -7.25 9.30
CA LYS A 57 -8.57 -6.21 10.32
C LYS A 57 -7.28 -6.07 11.14
N PRO A 58 -6.69 -4.87 11.23
CA PRO A 58 -5.55 -4.62 12.10
C PRO A 58 -5.95 -4.62 13.59
N PHE A 59 -5.08 -5.16 14.43
CA PHE A 59 -5.19 -5.17 15.89
C PHE A 59 -4.25 -4.14 16.49
N LYS A 60 -4.66 -3.47 17.57
CA LYS A 60 -3.73 -2.64 18.35
C LYS A 60 -2.68 -3.54 19.01
N ALA A 61 -1.40 -3.21 18.84
CA ALA A 61 -0.32 -3.96 19.47
C ALA A 61 -0.30 -3.74 20.99
N PHE A 62 0.21 -4.72 21.73
CA PHE A 62 0.38 -4.65 23.18
C PHE A 62 1.67 -5.37 23.60
N LYS A 63 2.14 -5.09 24.81
CA LYS A 63 3.35 -5.73 25.37
C LYS A 63 3.18 -7.25 25.45
N ASN A 64 4.23 -7.99 25.13
CA ASN A 64 4.27 -9.45 25.01
C ASN A 64 3.39 -10.04 23.90
N MET A 65 2.83 -9.22 23.01
CA MET A 65 2.17 -9.72 21.79
C MET A 65 3.21 -10.43 20.92
N SER A 66 2.88 -11.64 20.47
CA SER A 66 3.69 -12.38 19.50
C SER A 66 3.32 -11.97 18.07
N LEU A 67 4.32 -11.86 17.21
CA LEU A 67 4.22 -11.68 15.77
C LEU A 67 4.79 -12.92 15.10
N ASN A 68 4.04 -13.45 14.14
CA ASN A 68 4.35 -14.68 13.44
C ASN A 68 4.74 -14.39 11.98
N GLU A 69 5.23 -15.42 11.30
CA GLU A 69 5.40 -15.39 9.85
C GLU A 69 4.09 -15.01 9.15
N GLY A 70 4.16 -14.05 8.22
CA GLY A 70 3.05 -13.46 7.49
C GLY A 70 2.38 -12.26 8.16
N ASP A 71 2.74 -11.92 9.40
CA ASP A 71 2.17 -10.73 10.07
C ASP A 71 2.77 -9.43 9.50
N LEU A 72 1.96 -8.37 9.50
CA LEU A 72 2.34 -7.01 9.09
C LEU A 72 2.21 -6.06 10.27
N LEU A 73 3.31 -5.40 10.63
CA LEU A 73 3.40 -4.40 11.68
C LEU A 73 3.40 -3.00 11.06
N LYS A 74 2.56 -2.12 11.60
CA LYS A 74 2.51 -0.69 11.23
C LYS A 74 2.63 0.20 12.46
N THR A 75 3.46 1.23 12.36
CA THR A 75 3.59 2.29 13.36
C THR A 75 3.08 3.63 12.80
N GLY A 76 2.34 4.38 13.62
CA GLY A 76 1.96 5.75 13.30
C GLY A 76 3.13 6.73 13.47
N LYS A 77 2.88 8.03 13.27
CA LYS A 77 3.90 9.08 13.41
C LYS A 77 4.51 9.18 14.81
N ASP A 78 3.72 8.89 15.85
CA ASP A 78 4.14 8.85 17.25
C ASP A 78 4.52 7.43 17.72
N GLY A 79 4.37 6.45 16.84
CA GLY A 79 4.54 5.03 17.13
C GLY A 79 6.00 4.62 17.21
N SER A 80 6.34 3.76 18.16
CA SER A 80 7.60 3.01 18.15
C SER A 80 7.41 1.69 18.90
N VAL A 81 8.11 0.65 18.46
CA VAL A 81 8.04 -0.67 19.09
C VAL A 81 9.41 -1.34 19.10
N GLN A 82 9.78 -1.87 20.25
CA GLN A 82 10.95 -2.73 20.42
C GLN A 82 10.47 -4.19 20.39
N LEU A 83 11.08 -4.96 19.51
CA LEU A 83 10.82 -6.37 19.31
C LEU A 83 12.05 -7.17 19.64
N GLU A 84 11.81 -8.37 20.14
CA GLU A 84 12.83 -9.38 20.39
C GLU A 84 12.40 -10.64 19.64
N LEU A 85 13.27 -11.20 18.82
CA LEU A 85 13.01 -12.50 18.21
C LEU A 85 13.37 -13.59 19.23
N ALA A 86 12.39 -14.44 19.52
CA ALA A 86 12.60 -15.61 20.35
C ALA A 86 13.67 -16.50 19.72
N SER A 87 14.61 -16.95 20.56
CA SER A 87 15.65 -17.91 20.23
C SER A 87 15.86 -18.82 21.44
N ASP A 88 16.38 -20.02 21.20
CA ASP A 88 16.70 -21.02 22.22
C ASP A 88 17.95 -20.64 23.05
N ASP A 89 18.70 -19.60 22.64
CA ASP A 89 19.90 -19.10 23.33
C ASP A 89 19.60 -17.89 24.23
N SER A 90 20.50 -17.57 25.17
CA SER A 90 20.35 -16.43 26.09
C SER A 90 20.42 -15.07 25.39
N ASP A 91 21.07 -15.00 24.23
CA ASP A 91 21.23 -13.79 23.43
C ASP A 91 20.19 -13.77 22.30
N ARG A 92 19.37 -12.72 22.26
CA ARG A 92 18.23 -12.61 21.34
C ARG A 92 18.45 -11.50 20.33
N ASP A 93 18.01 -11.74 19.09
CA ASP A 93 18.02 -10.69 18.07
C ASP A 93 16.97 -9.63 18.44
N GLU A 94 17.36 -8.37 18.43
CA GLU A 94 16.50 -7.25 18.81
C GLU A 94 16.31 -6.32 17.62
N MET A 95 15.13 -5.72 17.53
CA MET A 95 14.90 -4.63 16.60
C MET A 95 14.03 -3.54 17.23
N THR A 96 14.31 -2.30 16.88
CA THR A 96 13.46 -1.16 17.22
C THR A 96 12.90 -0.56 15.95
N VAL A 97 11.58 -0.51 15.86
CA VAL A 97 10.83 0.07 14.76
C VAL A 97 10.44 1.50 15.14
N GLY A 98 10.81 2.45 14.29
CA GLY A 98 10.48 3.86 14.44
C GLY A 98 9.06 4.20 14.02
N GLY A 99 8.72 5.49 14.02
CA GLY A 99 7.43 5.98 13.52
C GLY A 99 7.29 5.83 12.01
N GLU A 100 6.05 5.91 11.52
CA GLU A 100 5.69 5.85 10.10
C GLU A 100 6.29 4.64 9.37
N SER A 101 6.34 3.49 10.05
CA SER A 101 6.98 2.28 9.54
C SER A 101 5.96 1.21 9.17
N GLU A 102 6.29 0.42 8.14
CA GLU A 102 5.51 -0.72 7.68
C GLU A 102 6.45 -1.90 7.39
N ILE A 103 6.32 -2.97 8.19
CA ILE A 103 7.24 -4.11 8.19
C ILE A 103 6.45 -5.41 8.18
N SER A 104 6.78 -6.32 7.26
CA SER A 104 6.20 -7.67 7.21
C SER A 104 7.23 -8.73 7.56
N PHE A 105 6.83 -9.70 8.38
CA PHE A 105 7.66 -10.85 8.79
C PHE A 105 7.49 -11.98 7.79
N THR A 106 8.30 -12.02 6.73
CA THR A 106 8.10 -12.97 5.63
C THR A 106 8.67 -14.36 5.90
N LYS A 107 9.67 -14.46 6.79
CA LYS A 107 10.17 -15.76 7.26
C LYS A 107 10.55 -15.69 8.74
N LEU A 108 10.06 -16.64 9.53
CA LEU A 108 10.52 -16.87 10.90
C LEU A 108 10.55 -18.40 11.16
N LYS A 109 11.74 -19.01 11.14
CA LYS A 109 11.90 -20.47 11.27
C LYS A 109 13.12 -20.85 12.09
N ASP A 110 13.04 -21.97 12.83
CA ASP A 110 14.13 -22.47 13.69
C ASP A 110 14.56 -23.94 13.42
N LYS A 111 13.89 -24.68 12.52
CA LYS A 111 14.01 -26.16 12.45
C LYS A 111 15.41 -26.72 12.16
N THR A 112 16.27 -25.98 11.46
CA THR A 112 17.58 -26.45 10.99
C THR A 112 18.67 -25.38 11.15
N GLY A 113 18.34 -24.29 11.85
CA GLY A 113 19.00 -23.00 11.75
C GLY A 113 17.96 -21.89 11.81
N SER A 114 18.38 -20.78 12.40
CA SER A 114 17.55 -19.64 12.72
C SER A 114 17.46 -18.72 11.50
N LYS A 115 16.30 -18.73 10.83
CA LYS A 115 16.05 -17.98 9.59
C LYS A 115 15.03 -16.88 9.82
N THR A 116 15.45 -15.64 9.61
CA THR A 116 14.61 -14.44 9.69
C THR A 116 14.66 -13.70 8.37
N LYS A 117 13.48 -13.42 7.79
CA LYS A 117 13.35 -12.51 6.64
C LYS A 117 12.28 -11.47 6.94
N LEU A 118 12.64 -10.21 6.77
CA LEU A 118 11.78 -9.05 6.99
C LEU A 118 11.67 -8.28 5.68
N ASN A 119 10.48 -7.80 5.32
CA ASN A 119 10.35 -6.77 4.30
C ASN A 119 10.02 -5.44 4.98
N VAL A 120 10.82 -4.42 4.70
CA VAL A 120 10.65 -3.05 5.20
C VAL A 120 10.15 -2.19 4.04
N TRP A 121 8.87 -1.87 4.07
CA TRP A 121 8.21 -1.11 3.01
C TRP A 121 8.37 0.40 3.18
N ALA A 122 8.44 0.84 4.44
CA ALA A 122 8.54 2.24 4.83
C ALA A 122 9.07 2.36 6.26
N GLY A 123 9.64 3.52 6.56
CA GLY A 123 9.98 3.97 7.90
C GLY A 123 11.42 3.67 8.30
N THR A 124 11.65 3.45 9.59
CA THR A 124 13.01 3.26 10.13
C THR A 124 13.08 2.05 11.04
N LEU A 125 14.14 1.27 10.87
CA LEU A 125 14.42 0.08 11.65
C LEU A 125 15.85 0.14 12.18
N TRP A 126 16.03 -0.03 13.48
CA TRP A 126 17.30 -0.37 14.10
C TRP A 126 17.30 -1.87 14.36
N VAL A 127 18.31 -2.59 13.88
CA VAL A 127 18.42 -4.03 14.06
C VAL A 127 19.73 -4.36 14.76
N LYS A 128 19.65 -5.20 15.79
CA LYS A 128 20.77 -5.83 16.46
C LYS A 128 20.66 -7.34 16.24
N VAL A 129 21.46 -7.86 15.31
CA VAL A 129 21.53 -9.30 15.03
C VAL A 129 22.80 -9.85 15.67
N LYS A 130 22.69 -10.95 16.40
CA LYS A 130 23.86 -11.67 16.91
C LYS A 130 24.70 -12.20 15.74
N SER A 131 26.00 -12.34 15.96
CA SER A 131 26.86 -13.07 15.02
C SER A 131 26.37 -14.50 14.88
N VAL A 132 25.82 -14.83 13.71
CA VAL A 132 25.33 -16.17 13.37
C VAL A 132 26.41 -17.21 13.64
N ALA A 133 26.12 -18.14 14.55
CA ALA A 133 27.04 -19.17 15.01
C ALA A 133 26.94 -20.44 14.15
N GLY A 134 25.79 -20.70 13.53
CA GLY A 134 25.56 -21.82 12.62
C GLY A 134 25.67 -21.43 11.15
N ALA A 135 26.19 -22.32 10.31
CA ALA A 135 26.22 -22.15 8.85
C ALA A 135 24.83 -22.07 8.20
N GLU A 136 23.79 -22.50 8.91
CA GLU A 136 22.39 -22.54 8.46
C GLU A 136 21.55 -21.35 8.93
N ASP A 137 22.12 -20.47 9.77
CA ASP A 137 21.43 -19.28 10.26
C ASP A 137 21.49 -18.17 9.22
N SER A 138 20.36 -17.49 8.99
CA SER A 138 20.30 -16.37 8.05
C SER A 138 19.37 -15.27 8.56
N PHE A 139 19.82 -14.03 8.42
CA PHE A 139 19.02 -12.85 8.68
C PHE A 139 18.99 -11.99 7.42
N GLU A 140 17.81 -11.74 6.89
CA GLU A 140 17.61 -10.99 5.66
C GLU A 140 16.65 -9.83 5.87
N VAL A 141 17.02 -8.66 5.37
CA VAL A 141 16.13 -7.50 5.29
C VAL A 141 15.96 -7.11 3.83
N GLU A 142 14.72 -7.20 3.35
CA GLU A 142 14.32 -6.79 2.01
C GLU A 142 13.68 -5.39 2.07
N THR A 143 14.13 -4.52 1.17
CA THR A 143 13.58 -3.18 0.91
C THR A 143 13.06 -3.16 -0.54
N PRO A 144 12.34 -2.11 -0.97
CA PRO A 144 11.94 -1.99 -2.37
C PRO A 144 13.12 -2.05 -3.36
N THR A 145 14.33 -1.66 -2.93
CA THR A 145 15.51 -1.54 -3.78
C THR A 145 16.47 -2.73 -3.70
N SER A 146 16.53 -3.44 -2.56
CA SER A 146 17.55 -4.47 -2.33
C SER A 146 17.19 -5.47 -1.23
N ILE A 147 17.87 -6.61 -1.27
CA ILE A 147 17.88 -7.61 -0.22
C ILE A 147 19.25 -7.55 0.46
N MET A 148 19.26 -7.41 1.78
CA MET A 148 20.47 -7.38 2.61
C MET A 148 20.61 -8.69 3.36
N GLY A 149 21.70 -9.41 3.09
CA GLY A 149 22.17 -10.53 3.90
C GLY A 149 22.96 -10.00 5.08
N VAL A 150 22.51 -10.36 6.29
CA VAL A 150 23.04 -9.84 7.54
C VAL A 150 23.69 -10.97 8.33
N ARG A 151 24.96 -10.79 8.67
CA ARG A 151 25.74 -11.74 9.48
C ARG A 151 26.43 -11.01 10.63
N GLY A 152 25.79 -11.04 11.81
CA GLY A 152 26.33 -10.41 13.03
C GLY A 152 26.54 -8.92 12.89
N THR A 153 25.45 -8.15 12.92
CA THR A 153 25.55 -6.71 12.66
C THR A 153 24.59 -5.90 13.51
N LYS A 154 24.98 -4.64 13.72
CA LYS A 154 24.09 -3.58 14.22
C LYS A 154 23.95 -2.54 13.12
N PHE A 155 22.74 -2.29 12.66
CA PHE A 155 22.51 -1.43 11.49
C PHE A 155 21.15 -0.76 11.50
N ILE A 156 21.06 0.33 10.76
CA ILE A 156 19.87 1.15 10.57
C ILE A 156 19.40 0.93 9.13
N VAL A 157 18.11 0.74 8.94
CA VAL A 157 17.45 0.78 7.63
C VAL A 157 16.43 1.91 7.66
N VAL A 158 16.51 2.80 6.68
CA VAL A 158 15.56 3.90 6.47
C VAL A 158 14.97 3.74 5.08
N VAL A 159 13.67 3.55 4.97
CA VAL A 159 12.97 3.53 3.68
C VAL A 159 12.02 4.71 3.66
N ASN A 160 12.30 5.69 2.80
CA ASN A 160 11.45 6.85 2.66
C ASN A 160 10.17 6.45 1.92
N PRO A 161 8.97 6.50 2.55
CA PRO A 161 7.72 6.05 1.93
C PRO A 161 7.31 6.89 0.70
N ARG A 162 7.86 8.09 0.57
CA ARG A 162 7.51 9.05 -0.48
C ARG A 162 8.42 8.89 -1.69
N THR A 163 9.72 8.96 -1.46
CA THR A 163 10.74 8.91 -2.53
C THR A 163 11.14 7.48 -2.88
N ARG A 164 10.78 6.48 -2.06
CA ARG A 164 11.23 5.08 -2.15
C ARG A 164 12.74 4.91 -2.04
N VAL A 165 13.45 5.94 -1.58
CA VAL A 165 14.89 5.87 -1.31
C VAL A 165 15.10 5.01 -0.08
N SER A 166 15.93 3.98 -0.23
CA SER A 166 16.42 3.16 0.87
C SER A 166 17.80 3.66 1.28
N ASN A 167 18.00 3.93 2.57
CA ASN A 167 19.30 4.22 3.15
C ASN A 167 19.61 3.19 4.24
N VAL A 168 20.77 2.56 4.18
CA VAL A 168 21.21 1.54 5.12
C VAL A 168 22.52 2.00 5.72
N VAL A 169 22.58 2.12 7.04
CA VAL A 169 23.78 2.57 7.76
C VAL A 169 24.27 1.47 8.68
N LEU A 170 25.54 1.10 8.55
CA LEU A 170 26.13 0.03 9.34
C LEU A 170 26.89 0.59 10.55
N ALA A 171 26.52 0.17 11.75
CA ALA A 171 27.19 0.57 12.98
C ALA A 171 28.27 -0.43 13.39
N ALA A 172 28.05 -1.74 13.21
CA ALA A 172 29.05 -2.78 13.46
C ALA A 172 28.76 -4.02 12.61
N GLY A 173 29.80 -4.78 12.27
CA GLY A 173 29.71 -6.03 11.50
C GLY A 173 29.97 -5.83 10.01
N VAL A 174 29.37 -6.66 9.15
CA VAL A 174 29.43 -6.58 7.68
C VAL A 174 28.07 -6.92 7.08
N ILE A 175 27.60 -6.10 6.13
CA ILE A 175 26.36 -6.36 5.39
C ILE A 175 26.67 -6.55 3.91
N GLU A 176 26.05 -7.57 3.31
CA GLU A 176 26.03 -7.78 1.87
C GLU A 176 24.67 -7.36 1.31
N SER A 177 24.64 -6.37 0.43
CA SER A 177 23.44 -5.89 -0.26
C SER A 177 23.41 -6.40 -1.70
N VAL A 178 22.28 -6.97 -2.10
CA VAL A 178 22.01 -7.42 -3.47
C VAL A 178 20.80 -6.65 -4.00
N VAL A 179 21.00 -5.92 -5.10
CA VAL A 179 19.93 -5.17 -5.76
C VAL A 179 18.80 -6.09 -6.25
N ASN A 180 17.55 -5.68 -5.99
CA ASN A 180 16.37 -6.41 -6.45
C ASN A 180 16.09 -6.15 -7.94
N LYS A 181 16.08 -7.20 -8.78
CA LYS A 181 15.82 -7.08 -10.24
C LYS A 181 14.34 -7.27 -10.62
N ASN A 182 13.45 -7.56 -9.68
CA ASN A 182 12.08 -8.03 -9.97
C ASN A 182 11.01 -6.92 -10.13
N THR A 183 11.26 -5.87 -10.92
CA THR A 183 10.17 -4.95 -11.33
C THR A 183 10.12 -4.66 -12.83
N GLY A 184 10.77 -5.48 -13.67
CA GLY A 184 10.61 -5.48 -15.12
C GLY A 184 10.23 -6.86 -15.60
N SER A 185 9.17 -6.98 -16.39
CA SER A 185 8.74 -8.23 -17.03
C SER A 185 9.87 -8.77 -17.91
N GLY A 186 10.63 -9.74 -17.40
CA GLY A 186 11.77 -10.33 -18.09
C GLY A 186 12.42 -11.37 -17.20
N GLY A 187 12.03 -12.64 -17.38
CA GLY A 187 12.64 -13.78 -16.70
C GLY A 187 14.13 -13.87 -17.05
N GLY A 188 14.97 -13.35 -16.18
CA GLY A 188 16.43 -13.45 -16.26
C GLY A 188 17.02 -13.65 -14.87
N THR A 189 17.47 -14.87 -14.58
CA THR A 189 18.23 -15.27 -13.37
C THR A 189 19.66 -14.70 -13.40
N GLY A 190 19.80 -13.37 -13.45
CA GLY A 190 21.08 -12.72 -13.26
C GLY A 190 21.20 -12.22 -11.83
N ALA A 191 22.16 -12.70 -11.04
CA ALA A 191 22.46 -12.17 -9.71
C ALA A 191 22.52 -10.63 -9.73
N GLY A 192 21.88 -9.96 -8.77
CA GLY A 192 21.98 -8.51 -8.60
C GLY A 192 23.44 -8.11 -8.35
N LYS A 193 23.81 -6.84 -8.63
CA LYS A 193 25.12 -6.32 -8.23
C LYS A 193 25.25 -6.44 -6.71
N GLN A 194 26.20 -7.25 -6.24
CA GLN A 194 26.50 -7.41 -4.82
C GLN A 194 27.39 -6.25 -4.36
N THR A 195 27.05 -5.66 -3.23
CA THR A 195 27.79 -4.55 -2.62
C THR A 195 27.96 -4.87 -1.14
N VAL A 196 29.19 -4.77 -0.64
CA VAL A 196 29.51 -5.01 0.77
C VAL A 196 29.75 -3.67 1.45
N ILE A 197 29.24 -3.51 2.67
CA ILE A 197 29.53 -2.33 3.50
C ILE A 197 30.09 -2.70 4.87
N TYR A 198 30.80 -1.74 5.43
CA TYR A 198 31.52 -1.80 6.70
C TYR A 198 31.00 -0.77 7.70
N PRO A 199 31.40 -0.85 8.97
CA PRO A 199 30.97 0.11 9.98
C PRO A 199 31.26 1.56 9.56
N SER A 200 30.39 2.48 9.99
CA SER A 200 30.39 3.91 9.60
C SER A 200 30.13 4.20 8.12
N GLN A 201 29.88 3.18 7.29
CA GLN A 201 29.43 3.37 5.91
C GLN A 201 27.90 3.30 5.81
N GLN A 202 27.40 3.89 4.72
CA GLN A 202 26.01 3.83 4.32
C GLN A 202 25.85 3.44 2.85
N ILE A 203 24.73 2.81 2.53
CA ILE A 203 24.27 2.56 1.17
C ILE A 203 23.01 3.38 0.93
N VAL A 204 23.05 4.28 -0.04
CA VAL A 204 21.88 4.96 -0.57
C VAL A 204 21.46 4.28 -1.86
N GLN A 205 20.20 3.88 -1.93
CA GLN A 205 19.61 3.22 -3.09
C GLN A 205 18.33 3.90 -3.52
N THR A 206 18.20 4.09 -4.83
CA THR A 206 17.03 4.71 -5.47
C THR A 206 16.55 3.80 -6.59
N GLN A 207 15.25 3.78 -6.86
CA GLN A 207 14.67 2.96 -7.92
C GLN A 207 13.94 3.85 -8.93
N ASN A 208 14.45 3.83 -10.16
CA ASN A 208 13.93 4.56 -11.30
C ASN A 208 13.61 3.58 -12.45
N GLU A 209 13.17 4.08 -13.60
CA GLU A 209 12.83 3.25 -14.78
C GLU A 209 14.03 2.41 -15.26
N ASP A 210 15.24 2.95 -15.17
CA ASP A 210 16.49 2.26 -15.55
C ASP A 210 16.96 1.21 -14.53
N GLY A 211 16.22 1.06 -13.42
CA GLY A 211 16.51 0.13 -12.33
C GLY A 211 17.02 0.81 -11.07
N VAL A 212 17.65 0.01 -10.21
CA VAL A 212 18.13 0.45 -8.91
C VAL A 212 19.55 0.98 -9.02
N HIS A 213 19.75 2.22 -8.59
CA HIS A 213 21.05 2.85 -8.49
C HIS A 213 21.55 2.76 -7.05
N THR A 214 22.85 2.56 -6.86
CA THR A 214 23.46 2.32 -5.55
C THR A 214 24.69 3.19 -5.37
N TRP A 215 24.75 3.93 -4.27
CA TRP A 215 25.90 4.72 -3.85
C TRP A 215 26.34 4.27 -2.46
N VAL A 216 27.64 4.04 -2.30
CA VAL A 216 28.27 3.72 -1.01
C VAL A 216 29.08 4.93 -0.60
N SER A 217 28.97 5.32 0.66
CA SER A 217 29.75 6.43 1.22
C SER A 217 29.91 6.26 2.73
N THR A 218 30.69 7.12 3.36
CA THR A 218 30.67 7.27 4.82
C THR A 218 29.36 7.92 5.28
N LEU A 219 29.05 7.81 6.57
CA LEU A 219 27.84 8.38 7.13
C LEU A 219 27.93 9.92 7.22
N ASP A 220 26.88 10.61 6.77
CA ASP A 220 26.59 11.97 7.21
C ASP A 220 25.71 11.95 8.47
N VAL A 221 26.29 12.32 9.61
CA VAL A 221 25.62 12.25 10.92
C VAL A 221 24.40 13.18 10.99
N GLU A 222 24.47 14.35 10.36
CA GLU A 222 23.38 15.33 10.38
C GLU A 222 22.16 14.82 9.60
N LYS A 223 22.38 14.31 8.39
CA LYS A 223 21.33 13.73 7.55
C LYS A 223 20.74 12.49 8.22
N LEU A 224 21.55 11.64 8.85
CA LEU A 224 21.03 10.52 9.64
C LEU A 224 20.12 11.00 10.77
N VAL A 225 20.61 11.85 11.69
CA VAL A 225 19.84 12.33 12.85
C VAL A 225 18.55 13.04 12.43
N SER A 226 18.57 13.76 11.30
CA SER A 226 17.36 14.39 10.76
C SER A 226 16.30 13.37 10.33
N SER A 227 16.71 12.24 9.75
CA SER A 227 15.85 11.22 9.15
C SER A 227 15.38 10.15 10.13
N VAL A 228 16.14 9.86 11.19
CA VAL A 228 15.76 8.81 12.15
C VAL A 228 14.89 9.35 13.30
N PRO A 229 13.89 8.58 13.77
CA PRO A 229 13.11 8.94 14.96
C PRO A 229 13.94 8.95 16.26
N PRO A 230 13.53 9.70 17.30
CA PRO A 230 14.24 9.77 18.59
C PRO A 230 14.48 8.41 19.27
N ASP A 231 13.56 7.46 19.14
CA ASP A 231 13.68 6.13 19.75
C ASP A 231 14.76 5.27 19.11
N ILE A 232 15.00 5.48 17.82
CA ILE A 232 16.10 4.85 17.10
C ILE A 232 17.43 5.38 17.64
N ILE A 233 17.54 6.70 17.86
CA ILE A 233 18.72 7.33 18.46
C ILE A 233 18.98 6.78 19.86
N ARG A 234 17.95 6.70 20.72
CA ARG A 234 18.07 6.07 22.04
C ARG A 234 18.58 4.64 21.94
N SER A 235 18.06 3.86 21.01
CA SER A 235 18.45 2.45 20.82
C SER A 235 19.89 2.30 20.34
N ILE A 236 20.36 3.22 19.48
CA ILE A 236 21.76 3.27 19.04
C ILE A 236 22.67 3.60 20.22
N VAL A 237 22.34 4.63 21.00
CA VAL A 237 23.10 5.04 22.20
C VAL A 237 23.19 3.90 23.21
N MET A 238 22.06 3.27 23.53
CA MET A 238 22.03 2.10 24.43
C MET A 238 22.77 0.87 23.88
N SER A 239 23.12 0.85 22.59
CA SER A 239 23.90 -0.22 21.97
C SER A 239 25.39 0.13 21.82
N ALA A 240 25.85 1.28 22.30
CA ALA A 240 27.19 1.77 21.99
C ALA A 240 28.31 0.86 22.53
N ALA A 241 28.14 0.28 23.73
CA ALA A 241 29.10 -0.66 24.28
C ALA A 241 29.23 -1.91 23.38
N ASP A 242 28.10 -2.49 22.96
CA ASP A 242 28.09 -3.65 22.05
C ASP A 242 28.74 -3.31 20.69
N ILE A 243 28.44 -2.13 20.14
CA ILE A 243 29.01 -1.63 18.89
C ILE A 243 30.53 -1.49 19.02
N ALA A 244 31.00 -0.80 20.07
CA ALA A 244 32.42 -0.55 20.28
C ALA A 244 33.21 -1.85 20.48
N ASN A 245 32.66 -2.81 21.21
CA ASN A 245 33.30 -4.10 21.44
C ASN A 245 33.44 -4.91 20.14
N GLU A 246 32.41 -4.92 19.29
CA GLU A 246 32.44 -5.64 18.02
C GLU A 246 33.38 -4.98 17.00
N GLN A 247 33.34 -3.64 16.90
CA GLN A 247 34.26 -2.87 16.08
C GLN A 247 35.72 -3.11 16.51
N GLN A 248 36.01 -3.08 17.82
CA GLN A 248 37.35 -3.35 18.33
C GLN A 248 37.85 -4.75 17.97
N GLN A 249 36.99 -5.78 18.11
CA GLN A 249 37.35 -7.14 17.71
C GLN A 249 37.66 -7.23 16.21
N GLN A 250 36.89 -6.53 15.36
CA GLN A 250 37.11 -6.50 13.92
C GLN A 250 38.43 -5.81 13.56
N ILE A 251 38.73 -4.65 14.17
CA ILE A 251 40.00 -3.93 13.99
C ILE A 251 41.18 -4.82 14.39
N GLU A 252 41.11 -5.53 15.53
CA GLU A 252 42.17 -6.44 15.97
C GLU A 252 42.35 -7.64 15.02
N ARG A 253 41.28 -8.18 14.44
CA ARG A 253 41.37 -9.21 13.39
C ARG A 253 42.12 -8.69 12.16
N TRP A 254 41.77 -7.50 11.66
CA TRP A 254 42.45 -6.89 10.52
C TRP A 254 43.91 -6.54 10.83
N LYS A 255 44.20 -6.03 12.03
CA LYS A 255 45.56 -5.76 12.49
C LYS A 255 46.41 -7.02 12.51
N LYS A 256 45.87 -8.14 13.02
CA LYS A 256 46.53 -9.44 13.00
C LYS A 256 46.77 -9.93 11.58
N GLN A 257 45.77 -9.84 10.70
CA GLN A 257 45.89 -10.24 9.28
C GLN A 257 46.96 -9.42 8.54
N MET A 258 47.04 -8.12 8.79
CA MET A 258 48.09 -7.25 8.24
C MET A 258 49.48 -7.63 8.76
N ALA A 259 49.59 -8.01 10.04
CA ALA A 259 50.87 -8.40 10.64
C ALA A 259 51.36 -9.77 10.18
N THR A 260 50.47 -10.74 9.97
CA THR A 260 50.82 -12.13 9.64
C THR A 260 50.75 -12.44 8.15
N GLY A 261 50.10 -11.60 7.34
CA GLY A 261 49.77 -11.90 5.95
C GLY A 261 48.76 -13.05 5.79
N SER A 262 48.15 -13.51 6.88
CA SER A 262 47.24 -14.66 6.92
C SER A 262 45.89 -14.26 7.49
N GLY A 263 44.84 -14.46 6.68
CA GLY A 263 43.45 -14.17 7.03
C GLY A 263 42.62 -13.89 5.77
N SER A 264 41.33 -14.22 5.82
CA SER A 264 40.38 -14.06 4.70
C SER A 264 39.33 -12.98 4.95
N ASP A 265 39.41 -12.24 6.06
CA ASP A 265 38.46 -11.18 6.38
C ASP A 265 38.63 -10.03 5.37
N SER A 266 37.56 -9.70 4.68
CA SER A 266 37.51 -8.56 3.76
C SER A 266 37.61 -7.26 4.56
N LYS A 267 38.44 -6.32 4.10
CA LYS A 267 38.62 -4.98 4.69
C LYS A 267 37.87 -3.92 3.87
N PRO A 268 37.53 -2.76 4.45
CA PRO A 268 37.06 -1.62 3.68
C PRO A 268 38.08 -1.22 2.61
N GLU A 269 37.58 -0.76 1.47
CA GLU A 269 38.42 -0.25 0.40
C GLU A 269 39.26 0.96 0.89
N GLY A 270 40.53 1.02 0.49
CA GLY A 270 41.44 2.08 0.91
C GLY A 270 42.12 1.85 2.27
N VAL A 271 41.90 0.72 2.94
CA VAL A 271 42.57 0.36 4.20
C VAL A 271 43.76 -0.58 3.92
N GLU A 272 44.91 0.03 3.62
CA GLU A 272 46.12 -0.67 3.16
C GLU A 272 47.27 -0.63 4.17
N SER A 273 47.34 0.42 4.98
CA SER A 273 48.39 0.65 5.97
C SER A 273 47.90 0.53 7.42
N LYS A 274 48.83 0.59 8.38
CA LYS A 274 48.48 0.63 9.82
C LYS A 274 47.85 1.97 10.17
N GLU A 275 48.35 3.03 9.56
CA GLU A 275 47.86 4.39 9.71
C GLU A 275 46.41 4.50 9.23
N ASP A 276 46.06 3.86 8.10
CA ASP A 276 44.66 3.78 7.63
C ASP A 276 43.76 3.04 8.63
N LEU A 277 44.26 1.97 9.23
CA LEU A 277 43.52 1.17 10.21
C LEU A 277 43.32 1.94 11.52
N GLU A 278 44.31 2.72 11.97
CA GLU A 278 44.20 3.59 13.14
C GLU A 278 43.21 4.73 12.90
N ARG A 279 43.24 5.36 11.72
CA ARG A 279 42.24 6.35 11.29
C ARG A 279 40.83 5.75 11.28
N LEU A 280 40.68 4.54 10.75
CA LEU A 280 39.39 3.84 10.72
C LEU A 280 38.88 3.55 12.13
N ALA A 281 39.75 3.04 13.01
CA ALA A 281 39.41 2.76 14.40
C ALA A 281 39.00 4.04 15.15
N HIS A 282 39.69 5.17 14.90
CA HIS A 282 39.31 6.48 15.42
C HIS A 282 37.88 6.88 14.99
N ASN A 283 37.57 6.77 13.70
CA ASN A 283 36.24 7.07 13.17
C ASN A 283 35.14 6.18 13.77
N TYR A 284 35.44 4.90 13.97
CA TYR A 284 34.52 3.93 14.57
C TYR A 284 34.20 4.30 16.02
N ASN A 285 35.21 4.68 16.81
CA ASN A 285 35.03 5.13 18.19
C ASN A 285 34.17 6.40 18.31
N LEU A 286 34.23 7.28 17.30
CA LEU A 286 33.41 8.50 17.26
C LEU A 286 31.98 8.29 16.77
N PHE A 287 31.66 7.16 16.12
CA PHE A 287 30.40 6.95 15.42
C PHE A 287 29.16 7.25 16.27
N VAL A 288 29.01 6.58 17.41
CA VAL A 288 27.83 6.76 18.28
C VAL A 288 27.86 8.11 19.00
N THR A 289 29.05 8.56 19.41
CA THR A 289 29.26 9.84 20.08
C THR A 289 28.76 11.01 19.22
N LEU A 290 29.15 11.06 17.94
CA LEU A 290 28.74 12.13 17.04
C LEU A 290 27.23 12.10 16.76
N ILE A 291 26.62 10.92 16.65
CA ILE A 291 25.16 10.78 16.53
C ILE A 291 24.45 11.35 17.76
N ALA A 292 24.91 10.99 18.96
CA ALA A 292 24.34 11.46 20.21
C ALA A 292 24.52 12.98 20.37
N GLN A 293 25.71 13.52 20.08
CA GLN A 293 25.97 14.95 20.10
C GLN A 293 25.06 15.71 19.13
N LYS A 294 24.94 15.25 17.88
CA LYS A 294 24.09 15.94 16.89
C LYS A 294 22.60 15.86 17.27
N ALA A 295 22.15 14.74 17.84
CA ALA A 295 20.80 14.58 18.36
C ALA A 295 20.49 15.54 19.52
N MET A 296 21.47 15.74 20.41
CA MET A 296 21.41 16.71 21.51
C MET A 296 21.35 18.15 20.97
N GLN A 297 22.24 18.51 20.05
CA GLN A 297 22.32 19.86 19.46
C GLN A 297 21.05 20.25 18.69
N THR A 298 20.42 19.28 18.01
CA THR A 298 19.19 19.50 17.23
C THR A 298 17.92 19.37 18.06
N ASN A 299 18.04 19.14 19.38
CA ASN A 299 16.92 18.87 20.30
C ASN A 299 16.01 17.72 19.81
N LYS A 300 16.59 16.75 19.09
CA LYS A 300 15.88 15.57 18.60
C LYS A 300 15.63 14.60 19.75
N VAL A 301 16.56 14.54 20.70
CA VAL A 301 16.42 13.91 22.01
C VAL A 301 16.84 14.97 23.04
N ASN A 302 16.15 14.97 24.18
CA ASN A 302 16.43 15.92 25.26
C ASN A 302 17.89 15.76 25.76
N SER A 303 18.55 16.87 26.06
CA SER A 303 19.96 16.88 26.47
C SER A 303 20.22 16.11 27.77
N GLU A 304 19.42 16.35 28.82
CA GLU A 304 19.55 15.64 30.11
C GLU A 304 19.30 14.13 29.94
N GLU A 305 18.37 13.77 29.06
CA GLU A 305 18.10 12.37 28.74
C GLU A 305 19.32 11.71 28.08
N LEU A 306 19.93 12.35 27.09
CA LEU A 306 21.11 11.80 26.40
C LEU A 306 22.34 11.72 27.31
N GLU A 307 22.57 12.72 28.15
CA GLU A 307 23.66 12.68 29.15
C GLU A 307 23.48 11.48 30.08
N ARG A 308 22.27 11.27 30.62
CA ARG A 308 21.98 10.11 31.47
C ARG A 308 22.18 8.78 30.74
N LEU A 309 21.76 8.66 29.47
CA LEU A 309 21.94 7.43 28.69
C LEU A 309 23.44 7.18 28.40
N ALA A 310 24.20 8.23 28.10
CA ALA A 310 25.65 8.12 27.89
C ALA A 310 26.37 7.70 29.17
N ASP A 311 26.03 8.29 30.31
CA ASP A 311 26.58 7.94 31.62
C ASP A 311 26.27 6.49 31.98
N GLN A 312 25.02 6.04 31.79
CA GLN A 312 24.63 4.66 32.01
C GLN A 312 25.49 3.69 31.18
N VAL A 313 25.66 3.96 29.88
CA VAL A 313 26.45 3.09 28.99
C VAL A 313 27.93 3.09 29.39
N ASN A 314 28.49 4.24 29.77
CA ASN A 314 29.88 4.35 30.23
C ASN A 314 30.11 3.59 31.54
N GLU A 315 29.17 3.68 32.49
CA GLU A 315 29.21 2.97 33.77
C GLU A 315 29.14 1.46 33.56
N GLU A 316 28.17 0.97 32.78
CA GLU A 316 28.01 -0.45 32.44
C GLU A 316 29.23 -1.00 31.70
N ALA A 317 29.87 -0.21 30.84
CA ALA A 317 31.07 -0.60 30.11
C ALA A 317 32.36 -0.52 30.95
N GLY A 318 32.34 0.17 32.11
CA GLY A 318 33.52 0.43 32.94
C GLY A 318 34.59 1.31 32.26
N ARG A 319 34.24 2.00 31.18
CA ARG A 319 35.12 2.92 30.43
C ARG A 319 34.29 3.95 29.66
N THR A 320 34.88 5.07 29.29
CA THR A 320 34.23 6.05 28.42
C THR A 320 34.07 5.47 27.00
N ILE A 321 32.83 5.23 26.60
CA ILE A 321 32.40 4.87 25.24
C ILE A 321 31.85 6.12 24.53
N ILE A 322 31.04 6.90 25.24
CA ILE A 322 30.37 8.09 24.72
C ILE A 322 30.86 9.31 25.47
N ASP A 323 31.56 10.21 24.78
CA ASP A 323 31.95 11.51 25.31
C ASP A 323 31.21 12.63 24.56
N LEU A 324 30.08 13.07 25.13
CA LEU A 324 29.25 14.13 24.54
C LEU A 324 29.95 15.50 24.50
N LYS A 325 31.13 15.67 25.13
CA LYS A 325 31.89 16.92 25.16
C LYS A 325 33.09 16.91 24.21
N THR A 326 33.35 15.80 23.51
CA THR A 326 34.45 15.72 22.56
C THR A 326 34.32 16.79 21.47
N LYS A 327 35.47 17.31 21.03
CA LYS A 327 35.60 18.21 19.88
C LYS A 327 36.16 17.51 18.65
N GLU A 328 36.43 16.21 18.78
CA GLU A 328 36.96 15.40 17.70
C GLU A 328 35.91 15.22 16.60
N THR A 329 36.39 15.01 15.38
CA THR A 329 35.59 14.74 14.20
C THR A 329 36.09 13.49 13.50
N MET A 330 35.26 12.89 12.65
CA MET A 330 35.73 11.82 11.76
C MET A 330 36.83 12.37 10.83
N ASP A 331 37.92 11.63 10.72
CA ASP A 331 38.99 11.89 9.77
C ASP A 331 38.70 11.15 8.47
N LEU A 332 38.19 11.87 7.48
CA LEU A 332 37.81 11.34 6.17
C LEU A 332 38.87 11.66 5.11
N THR A 333 39.18 10.68 4.28
CA THR A 333 39.99 10.85 3.06
C THR A 333 39.24 11.70 2.03
N GLU A 334 39.96 12.29 1.09
CA GLU A 334 39.34 13.05 -0.02
C GLU A 334 38.38 12.18 -0.85
N LYS A 335 38.70 10.89 -1.04
CA LYS A 335 37.81 9.95 -1.73
C LYS A 335 36.49 9.78 -0.97
N GLU A 336 36.55 9.50 0.33
CA GLU A 336 35.36 9.35 1.18
C GLU A 336 34.50 10.63 1.20
N LYS A 337 35.12 11.82 1.19
CA LYS A 337 34.40 13.10 1.10
C LYS A 337 33.65 13.27 -0.22
N VAL A 338 34.28 12.91 -1.34
CA VAL A 338 33.65 12.97 -2.67
C VAL A 338 32.48 11.99 -2.74
N GLU A 339 32.67 10.74 -2.33
CA GLU A 339 31.61 9.72 -2.31
C GLU A 339 30.43 10.14 -1.42
N LEU A 340 30.70 10.76 -0.26
CA LEU A 340 29.67 11.32 0.60
C LEU A 340 28.90 12.45 -0.08
N GLN A 341 29.60 13.41 -0.69
CA GLN A 341 28.96 14.53 -1.37
C GLN A 341 28.10 14.06 -2.56
N GLU A 342 28.56 13.04 -3.30
CA GLU A 342 27.78 12.41 -4.37
C GLU A 342 26.53 11.73 -3.82
N ALA A 343 26.63 10.90 -2.78
CA ALA A 343 25.49 10.24 -2.16
C ALA A 343 24.44 11.25 -1.66
N LEU A 344 24.87 12.34 -1.00
CA LEU A 344 23.99 13.40 -0.53
C LEU A 344 23.29 14.14 -1.68
N ARG A 345 24.01 14.44 -2.76
CA ARG A 345 23.45 15.09 -3.95
C ARG A 345 22.34 14.24 -4.56
N GLN A 346 22.49 12.92 -4.59
CA GLN A 346 21.49 12.01 -5.14
C GLN A 346 20.23 11.97 -4.27
N MET A 347 20.39 11.88 -2.94
CA MET A 347 19.25 11.97 -2.02
C MET A 347 18.47 13.27 -2.19
N GLU A 348 19.17 14.40 -2.35
CA GLU A 348 18.54 15.69 -2.56
C GLU A 348 17.88 15.84 -3.94
N GLN A 349 18.45 15.23 -4.99
CA GLN A 349 17.84 15.21 -6.32
C GLN A 349 16.53 14.42 -6.31
N GLU A 350 16.52 13.25 -5.68
CA GLU A 350 15.33 12.42 -5.52
C GLU A 350 14.24 13.12 -4.71
N GLN A 351 14.61 13.78 -3.62
CA GLN A 351 13.69 14.58 -2.82
C GLN A 351 13.08 15.73 -3.64
N ARG A 352 13.91 16.48 -4.38
CA ARG A 352 13.44 17.56 -5.25
C ARG A 352 12.53 17.06 -6.37
N ARG A 353 12.86 15.91 -6.98
CA ARG A 353 12.04 15.28 -8.02
C ARG A 353 10.65 14.93 -7.48
N TYR A 354 10.58 14.29 -6.32
CA TYR A 354 9.32 13.98 -5.67
C TYR A 354 8.50 15.24 -5.34
N GLU A 355 9.14 16.29 -4.81
CA GLU A 355 8.46 17.55 -4.51
C GLU A 355 7.89 18.23 -5.76
N GLN A 356 8.62 18.19 -6.88
CA GLN A 356 8.14 18.68 -8.17
C GLN A 356 6.94 17.87 -8.67
N GLU A 357 7.00 16.54 -8.59
CA GLU A 357 5.90 15.66 -8.97
C GLU A 357 4.63 15.94 -8.14
N GLN A 358 4.78 16.14 -6.83
CA GLN A 358 3.65 16.50 -5.96
C GLN A 358 3.06 17.87 -6.31
N ARG A 359 3.90 18.88 -6.61
CA ARG A 359 3.42 20.19 -7.06
C ARG A 359 2.64 20.09 -8.36
N LEU A 360 3.15 19.34 -9.34
CA LEU A 360 2.45 19.10 -10.60
C LEU A 360 1.12 18.37 -10.39
N LEU A 361 1.07 17.40 -9.48
CA LEU A 361 -0.17 16.69 -9.14
C LEU A 361 -1.18 17.62 -8.46
N GLU A 362 -0.74 18.48 -7.54
CA GLU A 362 -1.61 19.46 -6.90
C GLU A 362 -2.14 20.50 -7.91
N GLU A 363 -1.28 20.99 -8.81
CA GLU A 363 -1.68 21.89 -9.88
C GLU A 363 -2.71 21.24 -10.81
N LYS A 364 -2.48 19.99 -11.24
CA LYS A 364 -3.46 19.21 -12.01
C LYS A 364 -4.80 19.09 -11.29
N ARG A 365 -4.79 18.81 -9.98
CA ARG A 365 -6.02 18.73 -9.17
C ARG A 365 -6.72 20.09 -9.08
N ARG A 366 -5.98 21.19 -8.96
CA ARG A 366 -6.54 22.55 -8.94
C ARG A 366 -7.19 22.89 -10.27
N LEU A 367 -6.50 22.64 -11.39
CA LEU A 367 -7.04 22.84 -12.74
C LEU A 367 -8.30 21.99 -12.97
N GLN A 368 -8.29 20.74 -12.53
CA GLN A 368 -9.45 19.85 -12.60
C GLN A 368 -10.62 20.40 -11.77
N ALA A 369 -10.38 20.86 -10.54
CA ALA A 369 -11.41 21.45 -9.69
C ALA A 369 -11.96 22.77 -10.27
N GLU A 370 -11.12 23.61 -10.86
CA GLU A 370 -11.55 24.83 -11.54
C GLU A 370 -12.39 24.52 -12.78
N LEU A 371 -12.01 23.52 -13.57
CA LEU A 371 -12.80 23.06 -14.70
C LEU A 371 -14.18 22.56 -14.26
N ILE A 372 -14.25 21.75 -13.20
CA ILE A 372 -15.51 21.29 -12.62
C ILE A 372 -16.37 22.48 -12.16
N ARG A 373 -15.77 23.49 -11.53
CA ARG A 373 -16.50 24.70 -11.10
C ARG A 373 -17.08 25.46 -12.29
N LYS A 374 -16.27 25.69 -13.33
CA LYS A 374 -16.73 26.37 -14.56
C LYS A 374 -17.86 25.61 -15.25
N LEU A 375 -17.77 24.29 -15.31
CA LEU A 375 -18.85 23.45 -15.83
C LEU A 375 -20.13 23.58 -15.00
N ALA A 376 -20.02 23.60 -13.67
CA ALA A 376 -21.18 23.80 -12.80
C ALA A 376 -21.83 25.19 -12.97
N GLU A 377 -21.02 26.25 -13.07
CA GLU A 377 -21.48 27.63 -13.33
C GLU A 377 -22.17 27.74 -14.71
N GLN A 378 -21.61 27.10 -15.74
CA GLN A 378 -22.22 27.04 -17.07
C GLN A 378 -23.54 26.27 -17.08
N ASN A 379 -23.63 25.15 -16.35
CA ASN A 379 -24.85 24.38 -16.21
C ASN A 379 -25.94 25.19 -15.50
N GLN A 380 -25.62 25.87 -14.40
CA GLN A 380 -26.57 26.76 -13.71
C GLN A 380 -27.07 27.88 -14.62
N THR A 381 -26.16 28.54 -15.35
CA THR A 381 -26.52 29.61 -16.30
C THR A 381 -27.44 29.06 -17.41
N THR A 382 -27.17 27.85 -17.89
CA THR A 382 -27.98 27.16 -18.90
C THR A 382 -29.36 26.81 -18.36
N ASP A 383 -29.45 26.33 -17.12
CA ASP A 383 -30.71 26.02 -16.44
C ASP A 383 -31.58 27.28 -16.25
N GLU A 384 -30.97 28.40 -15.87
CA GLU A 384 -31.66 29.70 -15.76
C GLU A 384 -32.22 30.16 -17.11
N ARG A 385 -31.40 30.13 -18.18
CA ARG A 385 -31.86 30.47 -19.54
C ARG A 385 -32.98 29.55 -20.02
N ASN A 386 -32.88 28.26 -19.75
CA ASN A 386 -33.90 27.28 -20.11
C ASN A 386 -35.22 27.56 -19.37
N ARG A 387 -35.16 27.95 -18.10
CA ARG A 387 -36.34 28.33 -17.32
C ARG A 387 -37.00 29.60 -17.88
N GLU A 388 -36.23 30.64 -18.17
CA GLU A 388 -36.75 31.88 -18.77
C GLU A 388 -37.41 31.62 -20.14
N ALA A 389 -36.81 30.75 -20.96
CA ALA A 389 -37.37 30.36 -22.25
C ALA A 389 -38.70 29.61 -22.10
N LEU A 390 -38.81 28.70 -21.11
CA LEU A 390 -40.05 28.00 -20.78
C LEU A 390 -41.14 28.96 -20.28
N GLU A 391 -40.80 29.95 -19.47
CA GLU A 391 -41.73 30.98 -18.99
C GLU A 391 -42.26 31.84 -20.16
N LYS A 392 -41.39 32.25 -21.10
CA LYS A 392 -41.80 32.97 -22.32
C LYS A 392 -42.70 32.13 -23.24
N LEU A 393 -42.39 30.84 -23.39
CA LEU A 393 -43.23 29.91 -24.17
C LEU A 393 -44.60 29.72 -23.53
N ALA A 394 -44.66 29.62 -22.19
CA ALA A 394 -45.92 29.52 -21.46
C ALA A 394 -46.78 30.78 -21.63
N GLN A 395 -46.20 31.97 -21.51
CA GLN A 395 -46.89 33.25 -21.76
C GLN A 395 -47.44 33.32 -23.19
N LYS A 396 -46.64 32.94 -24.20
CA LYS A 396 -47.06 32.94 -25.60
C LYS A 396 -48.19 31.93 -25.87
N ALA A 397 -48.17 30.78 -25.21
CA ALA A 397 -49.23 29.78 -25.29
C ALA A 397 -50.53 30.24 -24.57
N GLU A 398 -50.41 31.08 -23.56
CA GLU A 398 -51.55 31.70 -22.87
C GLU A 398 -52.17 32.83 -23.71
N ASP A 399 -51.35 33.62 -24.41
CA ASP A 399 -51.80 34.63 -25.38
C ASP A 399 -52.51 34.02 -26.59
N LEU A 400 -52.11 32.81 -27.01
CA LEU A 400 -52.76 32.03 -28.09
C LEU A 400 -54.12 31.43 -27.69
N LYS A 401 -54.53 31.51 -26.41
CA LYS A 401 -55.86 31.04 -25.94
C LYS A 401 -56.98 32.09 -26.06
N LYS A 402 -56.70 33.29 -26.59
CA LYS A 402 -57.75 34.26 -26.95
C LYS A 402 -58.32 33.92 -28.34
N PRO A 403 -59.66 33.97 -28.53
CA PRO A 403 -60.28 33.34 -29.70
C PRO A 403 -60.03 34.15 -30.96
N VAL A 404 -59.45 33.51 -31.98
CA VAL A 404 -59.52 33.96 -33.37
C VAL A 404 -59.91 32.79 -34.27
N ASP A 405 -60.81 33.13 -35.18
CA ASP A 405 -61.62 32.33 -36.08
C ASP A 405 -60.82 31.42 -37.03
N GLN A 406 -61.41 30.26 -37.37
CA GLN A 406 -60.82 29.26 -38.24
C GLN A 406 -61.05 29.63 -39.71
N THR A 407 -60.00 29.70 -40.53
CA THR A 407 -60.07 29.25 -41.94
C THR A 407 -58.70 28.99 -42.58
N ALA A 408 -58.63 27.81 -43.22
CA ALA A 408 -57.91 27.47 -44.46
C ALA A 408 -56.43 27.03 -44.48
N LYS A 409 -56.31 25.77 -44.96
CA LYS A 409 -55.35 25.15 -45.91
C LYS A 409 -54.03 24.57 -45.39
N ASN A 410 -53.93 23.25 -45.53
CA ASN A 410 -52.74 22.41 -45.39
C ASN A 410 -51.67 22.72 -46.46
N PRO A 411 -50.39 22.87 -46.08
CA PRO A 411 -49.24 22.71 -46.96
C PRO A 411 -48.65 21.28 -46.89
N PRO A 412 -47.77 20.90 -47.83
CA PRO A 412 -47.55 19.50 -48.22
C PRO A 412 -46.64 18.74 -47.25
N VAL A 413 -46.88 17.43 -47.19
CA VAL A 413 -46.03 16.43 -46.54
C VAL A 413 -44.69 16.34 -47.29
N SER A 414 -43.61 16.82 -46.68
CA SER A 414 -42.24 16.45 -47.09
C SER A 414 -41.77 15.31 -46.20
N GLY A 415 -41.67 14.11 -46.77
CA GLY A 415 -41.06 12.96 -46.14
C GLY A 415 -39.57 13.20 -45.92
N GLY A 416 -39.19 13.30 -44.65
CA GLY A 416 -37.89 12.86 -44.15
C GLY A 416 -38.19 11.93 -42.99
N SER A 417 -37.77 10.67 -43.06
CA SER A 417 -37.82 9.78 -41.90
C SER A 417 -36.91 10.36 -40.82
N SER A 418 -37.47 11.16 -39.91
CA SER A 418 -36.80 11.56 -38.68
C SER A 418 -36.76 10.33 -37.78
N VAL A 419 -35.61 9.69 -37.69
CA VAL A 419 -35.38 8.56 -36.80
C VAL A 419 -35.46 9.09 -35.36
N ILE A 420 -36.29 8.47 -34.53
CA ILE A 420 -36.57 8.95 -33.17
C ILE A 420 -35.60 8.24 -32.21
N PRO A 421 -34.73 8.98 -31.48
CA PRO A 421 -33.82 8.37 -30.52
C PRO A 421 -34.58 7.56 -29.48
N THR A 422 -34.06 6.37 -29.13
CA THR A 422 -34.69 5.51 -28.12
C THR A 422 -33.75 5.20 -26.94
N VAL A 423 -34.36 5.01 -25.76
CA VAL A 423 -33.66 4.65 -24.53
C VAL A 423 -34.27 3.38 -23.97
N LYS A 424 -33.52 2.28 -23.97
CA LYS A 424 -34.02 0.98 -23.50
C LYS A 424 -33.29 0.57 -22.24
N ILE A 425 -34.05 0.17 -21.22
CA ILE A 425 -33.48 -0.50 -20.05
C ILE A 425 -33.69 -2.00 -20.18
N THR A 426 -32.62 -2.76 -19.96
CA THR A 426 -32.65 -4.22 -19.87
C THR A 426 -32.09 -4.61 -18.53
N GLY A 427 -32.48 -5.77 -18.01
CA GLY A 427 -31.87 -6.24 -16.78
C GLY A 427 -31.84 -7.74 -16.64
N GLU A 428 -30.83 -8.19 -15.91
CA GLU A 428 -30.47 -9.58 -15.72
C GLU A 428 -30.01 -9.81 -14.28
N GLN A 429 -30.39 -10.93 -13.69
CA GLN A 429 -29.85 -11.35 -12.40
C GLN A 429 -28.62 -12.24 -12.62
N ILE A 430 -27.49 -11.87 -12.03
CA ILE A 430 -26.26 -12.68 -12.01
C ILE A 430 -25.89 -12.91 -10.54
N GLY A 431 -26.04 -14.14 -10.07
CA GLY A 431 -25.84 -14.48 -8.66
C GLY A 431 -26.83 -13.71 -7.75
N GLY A 432 -26.30 -13.00 -6.76
CA GLY A 432 -27.06 -12.19 -5.81
C GLY A 432 -27.35 -10.74 -6.24
N THR A 433 -26.99 -10.37 -7.48
CA THR A 433 -27.05 -9.00 -7.98
C THR A 433 -27.96 -8.90 -9.20
N ILE A 434 -28.84 -7.91 -9.21
CA ILE A 434 -29.61 -7.50 -10.39
C ILE A 434 -28.83 -6.40 -11.10
N ASN A 435 -28.56 -6.60 -12.39
CA ASN A 435 -27.88 -5.66 -13.25
C ASN A 435 -28.89 -4.99 -14.17
N ILE A 436 -28.90 -3.66 -14.18
CA ILE A 436 -29.70 -2.87 -15.12
C ILE A 436 -28.78 -2.16 -16.12
N ASP A 437 -28.90 -2.50 -17.39
CA ASP A 437 -28.21 -1.84 -18.50
C ASP A 437 -29.11 -0.77 -19.11
N VAL A 438 -28.54 0.41 -19.33
CA VAL A 438 -29.20 1.50 -20.06
C VAL A 438 -28.58 1.59 -21.44
N ASN A 439 -29.42 1.42 -22.47
CA ASN A 439 -29.02 1.40 -23.87
C ASN A 439 -29.60 2.62 -24.61
N LEU A 440 -28.76 3.28 -25.40
CA LEU A 440 -29.14 4.36 -26.29
C LEU A 440 -29.13 3.88 -27.73
N ASP A 441 -30.05 4.39 -28.54
CA ASP A 441 -30.23 4.00 -29.93
C ASP A 441 -30.68 5.22 -30.74
N ASP A 442 -30.27 5.30 -32.01
CA ASP A 442 -30.71 6.32 -32.98
C ASP A 442 -30.46 7.81 -32.59
N PHE A 443 -29.43 8.12 -31.79
CA PHE A 443 -28.98 9.50 -31.55
C PHE A 443 -28.08 9.98 -32.69
N THR A 444 -28.68 10.40 -33.81
CA THR A 444 -27.96 10.77 -35.04
C THR A 444 -28.30 12.18 -35.51
N GLU A 445 -27.57 12.69 -36.52
CA GLU A 445 -27.82 14.00 -37.15
C GLU A 445 -27.91 15.17 -36.16
N ASP A 446 -29.07 15.85 -36.06
CA ASP A 446 -29.34 16.96 -35.15
C ASP A 446 -29.61 16.50 -33.70
N LYS A 447 -29.65 15.18 -33.46
CA LYS A 447 -29.84 14.53 -32.15
C LYS A 447 -28.56 13.96 -31.57
N LYS A 448 -27.38 14.28 -32.13
CA LYS A 448 -26.09 13.93 -31.51
C LYS A 448 -25.98 14.52 -30.10
N ILE A 449 -25.40 13.75 -29.19
CA ILE A 449 -25.31 14.12 -27.77
C ILE A 449 -23.86 14.22 -27.29
N SER A 450 -23.58 15.24 -26.49
CA SER A 450 -22.32 15.41 -25.76
C SER A 450 -22.49 15.18 -24.26
N ALA A 451 -23.72 15.14 -23.75
CA ALA A 451 -24.00 14.73 -22.39
C ALA A 451 -25.35 13.99 -22.29
N PHE A 452 -25.48 13.16 -21.26
CA PHE A 452 -26.67 12.36 -20.99
C PHE A 452 -26.91 12.23 -19.49
N GLN A 453 -28.15 12.46 -19.05
CA GLN A 453 -28.58 12.24 -17.66
C GLN A 453 -29.85 11.40 -17.63
N LEU A 454 -29.92 10.47 -16.67
CA LEU A 454 -31.11 9.68 -16.38
C LEU A 454 -31.44 9.68 -14.89
N GLU A 455 -32.73 9.54 -14.57
CA GLU A 455 -33.24 9.24 -13.24
C GLU A 455 -33.97 7.89 -13.27
N LEU A 456 -33.43 6.89 -12.57
CA LEU A 456 -33.99 5.55 -12.46
C LEU A 456 -34.50 5.31 -11.05
N GLU A 457 -35.81 5.25 -10.88
CA GLU A 457 -36.45 4.78 -9.66
C GLU A 457 -36.37 3.24 -9.59
N TYR A 458 -36.13 2.70 -8.40
CA TYR A 458 -36.04 1.25 -8.18
C TYR A 458 -36.85 0.81 -6.96
N ASP A 459 -37.07 -0.50 -6.84
CA ASP A 459 -37.80 -1.13 -5.74
C ASP A 459 -37.09 -0.90 -4.40
N GLU A 460 -37.80 -0.47 -3.38
CA GLU A 460 -37.25 -0.13 -2.06
C GLU A 460 -36.62 -1.32 -1.32
N ARG A 461 -36.94 -2.54 -1.74
CA ARG A 461 -36.33 -3.77 -1.18
C ARG A 461 -34.92 -4.03 -1.74
N LEU A 462 -34.49 -3.28 -2.75
CA LEU A 462 -33.17 -3.37 -3.35
C LEU A 462 -32.22 -2.32 -2.75
N THR A 463 -30.93 -2.64 -2.71
CA THR A 463 -29.87 -1.68 -2.37
C THR A 463 -28.96 -1.50 -3.56
N PHE A 464 -28.65 -0.26 -3.95
CA PHE A 464 -27.64 -0.01 -4.99
C PHE A 464 -26.26 -0.44 -4.48
N ASP A 465 -25.58 -1.30 -5.23
CA ASP A 465 -24.29 -1.88 -4.83
C ASP A 465 -23.13 -1.01 -5.35
N MET A 466 -22.74 -0.03 -4.53
CA MET A 466 -21.67 0.90 -4.89
C MET A 466 -20.31 0.20 -5.03
N ASP A 467 -20.05 -0.84 -4.25
CA ASP A 467 -18.78 -1.57 -4.29
C ASP A 467 -18.66 -2.36 -5.60
N ALA A 468 -19.73 -3.06 -6.01
CA ALA A 468 -19.80 -3.74 -7.31
C ALA A 468 -19.62 -2.75 -8.47
N TYR A 469 -20.25 -1.57 -8.40
CA TYR A 469 -20.17 -0.53 -9.43
C TYR A 469 -18.75 0.00 -9.67
N GLN A 470 -17.88 -0.08 -8.67
CA GLN A 470 -16.46 0.33 -8.75
C GLN A 470 -15.52 -0.84 -9.13
N THR A 471 -16.03 -2.05 -9.38
CA THR A 471 -15.17 -3.16 -9.80
C THR A 471 -14.77 -3.05 -11.27
N PRO A 472 -13.65 -3.69 -11.69
CA PRO A 472 -13.19 -3.66 -13.08
C PRO A 472 -14.24 -4.10 -14.11
N ALA A 473 -15.13 -5.04 -13.76
CA ALA A 473 -16.17 -5.53 -14.65
C ALA A 473 -17.22 -4.46 -15.03
N TYR A 474 -17.61 -3.60 -14.08
CA TYR A 474 -18.59 -2.53 -14.32
C TYR A 474 -17.92 -1.27 -14.87
N ILE A 475 -16.67 -1.01 -14.44
CA ILE A 475 -15.83 0.04 -15.02
C ILE A 475 -15.57 -0.22 -16.50
N ALA A 476 -15.33 -1.47 -16.91
CA ALA A 476 -15.08 -1.81 -18.31
C ALA A 476 -16.22 -1.35 -19.24
N ILE A 477 -17.47 -1.49 -18.82
CA ILE A 477 -18.63 -1.04 -19.61
C ILE A 477 -18.56 0.47 -19.87
N ARG A 478 -18.20 1.28 -18.85
CA ARG A 478 -18.08 2.73 -19.00
C ARG A 478 -16.80 3.18 -19.72
N LYS A 479 -15.75 2.36 -19.68
CA LYS A 479 -14.44 2.66 -20.30
C LYS A 479 -14.35 2.27 -21.76
N THR A 480 -14.78 1.06 -22.11
CA THR A 480 -14.47 0.42 -23.40
C THR A 480 -15.71 0.15 -24.24
N THR A 481 -16.82 -0.23 -23.62
CA THR A 481 -18.06 -0.58 -24.33
C THR A 481 -18.93 0.64 -24.60
N SER A 482 -19.03 1.55 -23.64
CA SER A 482 -19.84 2.75 -23.73
C SER A 482 -19.28 3.69 -24.81
N PRO A 483 -20.16 4.30 -25.61
CA PRO A 483 -19.72 5.30 -26.58
C PRO A 483 -19.29 6.61 -25.89
N PHE A 484 -19.71 6.82 -24.63
CA PHE A 484 -19.07 7.77 -23.73
C PHE A 484 -17.91 7.07 -23.01
N LYS A 485 -16.70 7.20 -23.55
CA LYS A 485 -15.49 6.60 -22.97
C LYS A 485 -15.06 7.37 -21.72
N VAL A 486 -15.51 6.89 -20.56
CA VAL A 486 -15.33 7.54 -19.26
C VAL A 486 -13.95 7.27 -18.66
N GLU A 487 -13.36 8.29 -18.04
CA GLU A 487 -12.24 8.14 -17.10
C GLU A 487 -12.78 8.00 -15.66
N PRO A 488 -12.75 6.80 -15.05
CA PRO A 488 -13.20 6.60 -13.67
C PRO A 488 -12.21 7.22 -12.68
N ALA A 489 -12.72 7.55 -11.49
CA ALA A 489 -11.90 8.12 -10.42
C ALA A 489 -10.74 7.19 -10.03
N GLY A 490 -9.51 7.70 -10.14
CA GLY A 490 -8.29 6.98 -9.71
C GLY A 490 -7.55 6.22 -10.81
N GLU A 491 -8.03 6.24 -12.06
CA GLU A 491 -7.38 5.61 -13.21
C GLU A 491 -7.15 6.62 -14.34
N ILE A 492 -5.98 6.61 -14.98
CA ILE A 492 -5.69 7.47 -16.15
C ILE A 492 -5.96 6.67 -17.42
N LEU A 493 -6.92 7.11 -18.23
CA LEU A 493 -7.18 6.55 -19.57
C LEU A 493 -6.74 7.58 -20.63
N PRO A 494 -5.62 7.38 -21.33
CA PRO A 494 -5.03 8.39 -22.24
C PRO A 494 -5.94 8.92 -23.35
N ASN A 495 -7.01 8.17 -23.69
CA ASN A 495 -7.98 8.50 -24.73
C ASN A 495 -9.41 8.68 -24.19
N ALA A 496 -9.58 8.82 -22.88
CA ALA A 496 -10.89 9.20 -22.34
C ALA A 496 -11.24 10.60 -22.80
N LEU A 497 -12.51 10.78 -23.14
CA LEU A 497 -13.06 12.06 -23.59
C LEU A 497 -14.30 12.42 -22.78
N SER A 498 -14.66 11.60 -21.80
CA SER A 498 -15.89 11.74 -21.01
C SER A 498 -15.62 11.54 -19.52
N ALA A 499 -16.45 12.16 -18.70
CA ALA A 499 -16.51 11.95 -17.26
C ALA A 499 -17.96 11.71 -16.85
N ASP A 500 -18.17 10.95 -15.78
CA ASP A 500 -19.50 10.65 -15.28
C ASP A 500 -19.65 10.90 -13.78
N GLN A 501 -20.90 10.88 -13.34
CA GLN A 501 -21.29 11.04 -11.96
C GLN A 501 -22.51 10.18 -11.67
N LEU A 502 -22.51 9.51 -10.51
CA LEU A 502 -23.64 8.77 -9.99
C LEU A 502 -24.04 9.34 -8.63
N LYS A 503 -25.33 9.65 -8.46
CA LYS A 503 -25.91 10.15 -7.22
C LYS A 503 -27.08 9.27 -6.80
N LEU A 504 -27.08 8.85 -5.54
CA LEU A 504 -28.18 8.12 -4.93
C LEU A 504 -29.09 9.10 -4.17
N MET A 505 -30.40 9.02 -4.42
CA MET A 505 -31.41 9.76 -3.66
C MET A 505 -32.22 8.76 -2.82
N SER A 506 -32.19 8.92 -1.49
CA SER A 506 -32.95 8.10 -0.56
C SER A 506 -34.34 8.69 -0.28
N ALA A 507 -35.27 7.84 0.14
CA ALA A 507 -36.59 8.27 0.59
C ALA A 507 -36.45 9.14 1.86
N ALA A 508 -37.02 10.35 1.85
CA ALA A 508 -36.98 11.24 3.00
C ALA A 508 -37.84 10.70 4.14
N GLN A 509 -37.28 10.65 5.36
CA GLN A 509 -37.91 10.15 6.59
C GLN A 509 -38.97 11.10 7.21
N ASN A 510 -39.68 11.93 6.43
CA ASN A 510 -40.68 12.87 6.99
C ASN A 510 -41.91 13.04 6.09
N GLY A 511 -42.97 12.27 6.37
CA GLY A 511 -44.36 12.76 6.43
C GLY A 511 -45.07 13.33 5.18
N GLY A 512 -44.54 13.17 3.97
CA GLY A 512 -45.23 13.46 2.71
C GLY A 512 -45.02 12.32 1.70
N SER A 513 -45.88 12.17 0.69
CA SER A 513 -45.81 11.08 -0.31
C SER A 513 -44.37 10.84 -0.77
N LEU A 514 -43.81 9.69 -0.36
CA LEU A 514 -42.37 9.37 -0.43
C LEU A 514 -41.83 9.45 -1.86
N PRO A 515 -40.68 10.10 -2.13
CA PRO A 515 -39.93 9.84 -3.36
C PRO A 515 -39.36 8.42 -3.31
N LYS A 516 -39.64 7.60 -4.33
CA LYS A 516 -39.04 6.27 -4.48
C LYS A 516 -37.51 6.41 -4.54
N PRO A 517 -36.74 5.43 -4.02
CA PRO A 517 -35.29 5.49 -4.10
C PRO A 517 -34.87 5.56 -5.58
N THR A 518 -33.96 6.49 -5.88
CA THR A 518 -33.63 6.88 -7.26
C THR A 518 -32.14 6.94 -7.46
N VAL A 519 -31.65 6.34 -8.54
CA VAL A 519 -30.30 6.53 -9.07
C VAL A 519 -30.35 7.64 -10.11
N VAL A 520 -29.52 8.67 -9.93
CA VAL A 520 -29.26 9.69 -10.96
C VAL A 520 -27.89 9.44 -11.54
N TYR A 521 -27.83 9.11 -12.83
CA TYR A 521 -26.58 8.90 -13.55
C TYR A 521 -26.44 9.97 -14.63
N SER A 522 -25.27 10.62 -14.65
CA SER A 522 -24.93 11.67 -15.61
C SER A 522 -23.57 11.39 -16.23
N VAL A 523 -23.43 11.58 -17.53
CA VAL A 523 -22.16 11.45 -18.25
C VAL A 523 -22.03 12.58 -19.27
N ALA A 524 -20.85 13.18 -19.38
CA ALA A 524 -20.59 14.29 -20.28
C ALA A 524 -19.19 14.19 -20.91
N LYS A 525 -19.09 14.62 -22.15
CA LYS A 525 -17.81 14.78 -22.85
C LYS A 525 -17.12 16.05 -22.37
N PHE A 526 -15.82 15.96 -22.08
CA PHE A 526 -14.97 17.13 -21.86
C PHE A 526 -14.12 17.48 -23.08
N ALA A 527 -14.06 16.59 -24.07
CA ALA A 527 -13.33 16.79 -25.33
C ALA A 527 -13.93 15.97 -26.48
N GLY A 528 -13.67 16.39 -27.72
CA GLY A 528 -14.17 15.76 -28.95
C GLY A 528 -15.61 16.15 -29.33
N GLU A 529 -16.01 15.79 -30.54
CA GLU A 529 -17.32 16.16 -31.13
C GLU A 529 -18.50 15.44 -30.46
N ALA A 530 -19.71 15.99 -30.64
CA ALA A 530 -20.95 15.35 -30.24
C ALA A 530 -21.08 13.93 -30.81
N LEU A 531 -21.54 13.00 -29.97
CA LEU A 531 -21.59 11.58 -30.28
C LEU A 531 -22.81 11.24 -31.14
N ALA A 532 -22.56 10.55 -32.25
CA ALA A 532 -23.60 9.86 -33.00
C ALA A 532 -23.69 8.40 -32.54
N ILE A 533 -24.91 7.94 -32.20
CA ILE A 533 -25.20 6.56 -31.82
C ILE A 533 -26.18 6.02 -32.87
N GLN A 534 -25.69 5.14 -33.74
CA GLN A 534 -26.47 4.53 -34.81
C GLN A 534 -27.09 3.18 -34.41
N ASP A 535 -26.38 2.42 -33.58
CA ASP A 535 -26.79 1.11 -33.10
C ASP A 535 -27.00 1.14 -31.57
N PRO A 536 -27.83 0.22 -31.02
CA PRO A 536 -28.03 0.11 -29.58
C PRO A 536 -26.71 -0.04 -28.82
N ALA A 537 -26.43 0.91 -27.93
CA ALA A 537 -25.19 0.95 -27.15
C ALA A 537 -25.45 1.14 -25.66
N ALA A 538 -24.88 0.25 -24.84
CA ALA A 538 -24.95 0.33 -23.39
C ALA A 538 -24.07 1.48 -22.87
N ILE A 539 -24.68 2.46 -22.20
CA ILE A 539 -23.95 3.61 -21.62
C ILE A 539 -23.50 3.39 -20.18
N VAL A 540 -24.22 2.56 -19.43
CA VAL A 540 -23.92 2.24 -18.04
C VAL A 540 -24.62 0.95 -17.63
N ARG A 541 -23.99 0.20 -16.73
CA ARG A 541 -24.57 -0.93 -15.99
C ARG A 541 -24.68 -0.57 -14.51
N LEU A 542 -25.88 -0.70 -13.96
CA LEU A 542 -26.23 -0.31 -12.60
C LEU A 542 -26.52 -1.57 -11.76
N PRO A 543 -25.68 -1.90 -10.76
CA PRO A 543 -25.87 -3.07 -9.91
C PRO A 543 -26.75 -2.80 -8.69
N PHE A 544 -27.64 -3.75 -8.40
CA PHE A 544 -28.53 -3.74 -7.24
C PHE A 544 -28.43 -5.06 -6.48
N ALA A 545 -28.08 -5.01 -5.21
CA ALA A 545 -28.07 -6.16 -4.32
C ALA A 545 -29.49 -6.53 -3.88
N LEU A 546 -29.77 -7.82 -3.84
CA LEU A 546 -31.02 -8.36 -3.33
C LEU A 546 -31.10 -8.22 -1.79
N GLY A 547 -32.16 -7.60 -1.29
CA GLY A 547 -32.48 -7.60 0.14
C GLY A 547 -32.92 -8.98 0.62
N SER A 548 -32.67 -9.28 1.91
CA SER A 548 -33.02 -10.57 2.54
C SER A 548 -34.51 -10.89 2.58
N SER A 549 -35.37 -9.90 2.32
CA SER A 549 -36.83 -10.04 2.26
C SER A 549 -37.37 -10.41 0.88
N ILE A 550 -36.52 -10.52 -0.15
CA ILE A 550 -36.92 -10.82 -1.53
C ILE A 550 -36.90 -12.33 -1.75
N VAL A 551 -38.00 -12.90 -2.27
CA VAL A 551 -38.16 -14.34 -2.52
C VAL A 551 -38.46 -14.66 -3.98
N SER A 552 -38.30 -15.94 -4.36
CA SER A 552 -38.61 -16.44 -5.71
C SER A 552 -40.06 -16.14 -6.08
N GLY A 553 -40.28 -15.45 -7.20
CA GLY A 553 -41.60 -15.06 -7.68
C GLY A 553 -42.03 -13.64 -7.33
N ASP A 554 -41.28 -12.92 -6.50
CA ASP A 554 -41.47 -11.47 -6.34
C ASP A 554 -41.34 -10.75 -7.68
N THR A 555 -42.06 -9.64 -7.85
CA THR A 555 -41.89 -8.76 -9.01
C THR A 555 -41.27 -7.46 -8.52
N LEU A 556 -40.02 -7.22 -8.90
CA LEU A 556 -39.25 -6.01 -8.58
C LEU A 556 -39.44 -5.01 -9.70
N ARG A 557 -39.73 -3.75 -9.35
CA ARG A 557 -40.04 -2.70 -10.33
C ARG A 557 -38.91 -1.67 -10.45
N PHE A 558 -38.63 -1.30 -11.68
CA PHE A 558 -37.78 -0.17 -12.04
C PHE A 558 -38.58 0.79 -12.91
N ARG A 559 -38.39 2.09 -12.74
CA ARG A 559 -39.08 3.11 -13.52
C ARG A 559 -38.10 4.18 -13.97
N LEU A 560 -37.99 4.35 -15.28
CA LEU A 560 -37.19 5.43 -15.84
C LEU A 560 -38.00 6.72 -15.79
N LYS A 561 -37.70 7.55 -14.79
CA LYS A 561 -38.47 8.75 -14.44
C LYS A 561 -38.20 9.89 -15.40
N SER A 562 -36.94 10.11 -15.76
CA SER A 562 -36.59 11.11 -16.76
C SER A 562 -35.29 10.76 -17.46
N VAL A 563 -35.19 11.19 -18.72
CA VAL A 563 -33.98 11.12 -19.52
C VAL A 563 -33.78 12.44 -20.25
N THR A 564 -32.55 12.93 -20.24
CA THR A 564 -32.15 14.14 -20.98
C THR A 564 -30.84 13.89 -21.71
N GLY A 565 -30.82 14.18 -23.01
CA GLY A 565 -29.61 14.21 -23.84
C GLY A 565 -29.35 15.65 -24.30
N LEU A 566 -28.10 16.11 -24.14
CA LEU A 566 -27.67 17.46 -24.47
C LEU A 566 -26.68 17.42 -25.64
N ASN A 567 -26.73 18.39 -26.55
CA ASN A 567 -25.70 18.59 -27.58
C ASN A 567 -24.44 19.27 -27.00
N GLU A 568 -23.46 19.55 -27.86
CA GLU A 568 -22.20 20.23 -27.50
C GLU A 568 -22.37 21.66 -26.96
N ASN A 569 -23.49 22.32 -27.26
CA ASN A 569 -23.83 23.64 -26.75
C ASN A 569 -24.59 23.58 -25.40
N GLY A 570 -24.80 22.38 -24.85
CA GLY A 570 -25.58 22.17 -23.63
C GLY A 570 -27.10 22.27 -23.84
N GLU A 571 -27.57 22.32 -25.09
CA GLU A 571 -29.00 22.39 -25.40
C GLU A 571 -29.60 20.98 -25.41
N ALA A 572 -30.79 20.83 -24.84
CA ALA A 572 -31.48 19.55 -24.82
C ALA A 572 -31.99 19.18 -26.23
N VAL A 573 -31.31 18.23 -26.86
CA VAL A 573 -31.75 17.62 -28.13
C VAL A 573 -32.69 16.44 -27.92
N TYR A 574 -32.76 15.94 -26.69
CA TYR A 574 -33.64 14.86 -26.29
C TYR A 574 -34.12 15.04 -24.84
N ARG A 575 -35.43 14.95 -24.61
CA ARG A 575 -36.01 14.95 -23.27
C ARG A 575 -37.24 14.07 -23.22
N SER A 576 -37.30 13.18 -22.24
CA SER A 576 -38.50 12.41 -21.94
C SER A 576 -38.72 12.37 -20.43
N THR A 577 -39.97 12.61 -20.01
CA THR A 577 -40.40 12.65 -18.60
C THR A 577 -41.16 11.39 -18.18
N TYR A 578 -41.23 10.36 -19.05
CA TYR A 578 -41.74 9.03 -18.69
C TYR A 578 -41.36 7.99 -19.75
N TYR A 579 -40.51 7.02 -19.40
CA TYR A 579 -40.05 5.97 -20.35
C TYR A 579 -40.64 4.56 -20.09
N GLY A 580 -41.51 4.43 -19.09
CA GLY A 580 -42.19 3.17 -18.75
C GLY A 580 -41.67 2.49 -17.47
N GLU A 581 -42.39 1.45 -17.05
CA GLU A 581 -42.00 0.56 -15.94
C GLU A 581 -41.43 -0.75 -16.50
N PHE A 582 -40.31 -1.19 -15.93
CA PHE A 582 -39.67 -2.46 -16.22
C PHE A 582 -39.71 -3.33 -14.97
N THR A 583 -39.95 -4.63 -15.13
CA THR A 583 -40.08 -5.56 -14.01
C THR A 583 -39.19 -6.77 -14.16
N ILE A 584 -38.52 -7.16 -13.09
CA ILE A 584 -37.73 -8.41 -13.00
C ILE A 584 -38.35 -9.31 -11.95
N ARG A 585 -38.36 -10.62 -12.24
CA ARG A 585 -38.67 -11.66 -11.25
C ARG A 585 -37.37 -12.36 -10.85
N PRO A 586 -36.93 -12.26 -9.59
CA PRO A 586 -35.70 -12.89 -9.16
C PRO A 586 -35.86 -14.41 -9.12
N THR A 587 -34.81 -15.12 -9.51
CA THR A 587 -34.71 -16.57 -9.43
C THR A 587 -33.96 -16.97 -8.16
N GLN A 588 -34.40 -18.07 -7.52
CA GLN A 588 -33.74 -18.58 -6.31
C GLN A 588 -32.31 -19.05 -6.62
N GLN A 589 -31.36 -18.69 -5.74
CA GLN A 589 -30.02 -19.28 -5.76
C GLN A 589 -30.12 -20.80 -5.54
N GLY A 590 -29.49 -21.56 -6.42
CA GLY A 590 -29.06 -22.93 -6.15
C GLY A 590 -27.66 -22.94 -5.57
#